data_AF-A0AAW9RAB1-F1
#
_entry.id   AF-A0AAW9RAB1-F1
#
_cell.length_a   1.000
_cell.length_b   1.000
_cell.length_c   1.000
_cell.angle_alpha   90.00
_cell.angle_beta   90.00
_cell.angle_gamma   90.00
#
_symmetry.space_group_name_H-M   'P 1'
#
loop_
_entity.id
_entity.type
_entity.pdbx_description
1 polymer ?
#
loop_
_entity_poly.entity_id
_entity_poly.type
_entity_poly.pdbx_seq_one_letter_code
_entity_poly.pdbx_strand_id
1 'polypeptide(L)'
;MTDLSYPGPAVLRQGRGTLVALALFGLWFAVAVWLGANGAFAAGDGELSPVLPIAVLLPGAAFLAAYATVPAVRNWALALDPAVVVGMQSWRAAGILFVFLWLMGLLPPVFAVPAGFGDFAVGILAMFAAVAVARASVTGLPLALLVLAAGLLDFALAVGTGVLSNPGLMLAPATGPTSQPMSLLPLSLVPTALVPWFLVLHLISWMQIRAGRIG
;
A
#
# COMPACT_ATOMS: atom_id res chain seq x y z
N MET A 1 -18.47 38.66 7.56
CA MET A 1 -17.09 38.87 7.07
C MET A 1 -16.30 37.61 7.36
N THR A 2 -16.19 36.72 6.37
CA THR A 2 -15.28 35.58 6.42
C THR A 2 -13.87 36.10 6.17
N ASP A 3 -13.00 35.99 7.16
CA ASP A 3 -11.59 36.28 7.03
C ASP A 3 -10.98 35.32 6.00
N LEU A 4 -10.85 35.78 4.75
CA LEU A 4 -10.06 35.12 3.71
C LEU A 4 -8.59 35.39 4.01
N SER A 5 -8.10 34.94 5.16
CA SER A 5 -6.69 34.98 5.49
C SER A 5 -5.97 34.04 4.52
N TYR A 6 -5.14 34.62 3.64
CA TYR A 6 -4.31 33.85 2.72
C TYR A 6 -3.55 32.77 3.50
N PRO A 7 -3.58 31.49 3.05
CA PRO A 7 -2.89 30.43 3.75
C PRO A 7 -1.40 30.76 3.85
N GLY A 8 -0.86 30.66 5.06
CA GLY A 8 0.55 30.95 5.32
C GLY A 8 1.50 30.06 4.48
N PRO A 9 2.75 30.48 4.29
CA PRO A 9 3.72 29.81 3.41
C PRO A 9 3.99 28.34 3.77
N ALA A 10 3.77 27.91 5.02
CA ALA A 10 3.88 26.52 5.45
C ALA A 10 2.76 25.63 4.86
N VAL A 11 1.50 26.10 4.91
CA VAL A 11 0.34 25.39 4.34
C VAL A 11 0.48 25.25 2.82
N LEU A 12 0.95 26.31 2.15
CA LEU A 12 1.23 26.28 0.71
C LEU A 12 2.34 25.29 0.34
N ARG A 13 3.41 25.19 1.14
CA ARG A 13 4.50 24.22 0.91
C ARG A 13 4.04 22.78 1.12
N GLN A 14 3.25 22.51 2.16
CA GLN A 14 2.66 21.20 2.40
C GLN A 14 1.73 20.81 1.25
N GLY A 15 0.84 21.71 0.81
CA GLY A 15 -0.05 21.48 -0.32
C GLY A 15 0.71 21.16 -1.61
N ARG A 16 1.78 21.91 -1.92
CA ARG A 16 2.66 21.62 -3.05
C ARG A 16 3.33 20.25 -2.94
N GLY A 17 3.83 19.88 -1.76
CA GLY A 17 4.41 18.55 -1.52
C GLY A 17 3.41 17.42 -1.76
N THR A 18 2.17 17.58 -1.29
CA THR A 18 1.10 16.61 -1.52
C THR A 18 0.73 16.50 -3.00
N LEU A 19 0.66 17.62 -3.73
CA LEU A 19 0.42 17.60 -5.18
C LEU A 19 1.55 16.87 -5.93
N VAL A 20 2.80 17.09 -5.54
CA VAL A 20 3.95 16.36 -6.12
C VAL A 20 3.85 14.86 -5.81
N ALA A 21 3.52 14.49 -4.57
CA ALA A 21 3.35 13.07 -4.21
C ALA A 21 2.22 12.40 -5.00
N LEU A 22 1.08 13.09 -5.18
CA LEU A 22 -0.03 12.60 -6.00
C LEU A 22 0.33 12.52 -7.49
N ALA A 23 1.10 13.48 -8.01
CA ALA A 23 1.58 13.45 -9.39
C ALA A 23 2.57 12.30 -9.62
N LEU A 24 3.47 12.04 -8.67
CA LEU A 24 4.39 10.90 -8.72
C LEU A 24 3.64 9.57 -8.63
N PHE A 25 2.62 9.47 -7.77
CA PHE A 25 1.74 8.30 -7.73
C PHE A 25 0.99 8.12 -9.06
N GLY A 26 0.41 9.18 -9.62
CA GLY A 26 -0.29 9.13 -10.91
C GLY A 26 0.63 8.73 -12.06
N LEU A 27 1.87 9.25 -12.09
CA LEU A 27 2.90 8.84 -13.03
C LEU A 27 3.24 7.36 -12.88
N TRP A 28 3.49 6.91 -11.64
CA TRP A 28 3.79 5.51 -11.37
C TRP A 28 2.62 4.59 -11.76
N PHE A 29 1.39 4.98 -11.45
CA PHE A 29 0.18 4.27 -11.85
C PHE A 29 0.09 4.14 -13.37
N ALA A 30 0.35 5.22 -14.12
CA ALA A 30 0.38 5.18 -15.59
C ALA A 30 1.48 4.24 -16.12
N VAL A 31 2.66 4.26 -15.50
CA VAL A 31 3.75 3.31 -15.81
C VAL A 31 3.33 1.87 -15.53
N ALA A 32 2.69 1.60 -14.40
CA ALA A 32 2.20 0.27 -14.05
C ALA A 32 1.12 -0.24 -15.02
N VAL A 33 0.18 0.63 -15.42
CA VAL A 33 -0.81 0.30 -16.46
C VAL A 33 -0.11 -0.02 -17.79
N TRP A 34 0.84 0.81 -18.21
CA TRP A 34 1.58 0.59 -19.45
C TRP A 34 2.37 -0.72 -19.42
N LEU A 35 3.09 -1.01 -18.34
CA LEU A 35 3.81 -2.27 -18.15
C LEU A 35 2.87 -3.48 -18.17
N GLY A 36 1.73 -3.40 -17.47
CA GLY A 36 0.72 -4.45 -17.44
C GLY A 36 0.07 -4.69 -18.81
N ALA A 37 -0.22 -3.63 -19.57
CA ALA A 37 -0.78 -3.73 -20.92
C ALA A 37 0.19 -4.38 -21.92
N ASN A 38 1.50 -4.28 -21.67
CA ASN A 38 2.54 -4.94 -22.46
C ASN A 38 2.96 -6.31 -21.89
N GLY A 39 2.23 -6.85 -20.90
CA GLY A 39 2.49 -8.17 -20.33
C GLY A 39 3.77 -8.27 -19.49
N ALA A 40 4.38 -7.14 -19.08
CA ALA A 40 5.69 -7.13 -18.43
C ALA A 40 5.70 -7.84 -17.05
N PHE A 41 4.54 -7.97 -16.41
CA PHE A 41 4.40 -8.65 -15.12
C PHE A 41 4.12 -10.14 -15.24
N ALA A 42 3.70 -10.62 -16.41
CA ALA A 42 3.48 -12.03 -16.65
C ALA A 42 4.83 -12.77 -16.71
N ALA A 43 4.83 -14.03 -16.27
CA ALA A 43 5.98 -14.93 -16.35
C ALA A 43 5.53 -16.27 -16.94
N GLY A 44 6.47 -17.03 -17.49
CA GLY A 44 6.22 -18.41 -17.91
C GLY A 44 5.99 -19.34 -16.72
N ASP A 45 5.55 -20.56 -17.02
CA ASP A 45 5.31 -21.59 -16.00
C ASP A 45 6.60 -21.91 -15.23
N GLY A 46 6.54 -21.84 -13.90
CA GLY A 46 7.69 -22.07 -13.02
C GLY A 46 8.69 -20.92 -12.98
N GLU A 47 8.44 -19.82 -13.69
CA GLU A 47 9.31 -18.64 -13.71
C GLU A 47 8.76 -17.50 -12.83
N LEU A 48 9.67 -16.65 -12.37
CA LEU A 48 9.33 -15.40 -11.69
C LEU A 48 9.54 -14.24 -12.65
N SER A 49 8.54 -13.35 -12.76
CA SER A 49 8.73 -12.10 -13.50
C SER A 49 9.78 -11.26 -12.77
N PRO A 50 10.88 -10.84 -13.43
CA PRO A 50 11.85 -9.96 -12.81
C PRO A 50 11.29 -8.54 -12.59
N VAL A 51 10.25 -8.15 -13.33
CA VAL A 51 9.67 -6.80 -13.30
C VAL A 51 8.70 -6.64 -12.13
N LEU A 52 7.94 -7.68 -11.77
CA LEU A 52 6.92 -7.60 -10.73
C LEU A 52 7.50 -7.20 -9.35
N PRO A 53 8.57 -7.85 -8.82
CA PRO A 53 9.17 -7.43 -7.54
C PRO A 53 9.73 -6.01 -7.59
N ILE A 54 10.30 -5.59 -8.72
CA ILE A 54 10.79 -4.22 -8.91
C ILE A 54 9.62 -3.24 -8.81
N ALA A 55 8.49 -3.53 -9.46
CA ALA A 55 7.32 -2.67 -9.39
C ALA A 55 6.72 -2.57 -7.97
N VAL A 56 6.78 -3.65 -7.19
CA VAL A 56 6.32 -3.66 -5.80
C VAL A 56 7.25 -2.83 -4.89
N LEU A 57 8.58 -2.98 -5.02
CA LEU A 57 9.55 -2.47 -4.06
C LEU A 57 10.11 -1.09 -4.41
N LEU A 58 10.21 -0.76 -5.71
CA LEU A 58 10.88 0.46 -6.17
C LEU A 58 10.26 1.74 -5.60
N PRO A 59 8.92 1.95 -5.56
CA PRO A 59 8.37 3.19 -5.02
C PRO A 59 8.69 3.39 -3.54
N GLY A 60 8.64 2.31 -2.74
CA GLY A 60 9.00 2.35 -1.32
C GLY A 60 10.49 2.65 -1.12
N ALA A 61 11.36 1.99 -1.89
CA ALA A 61 12.81 2.23 -1.84
C ALA A 61 13.17 3.65 -2.29
N ALA A 62 12.55 4.16 -3.36
CA ALA A 62 12.72 5.52 -3.85
C ALA A 62 12.26 6.55 -2.80
N PHE A 63 11.12 6.30 -2.13
CA PHE A 63 10.66 7.14 -1.03
C PHE A 63 11.65 7.15 0.13
N LEU A 64 12.16 5.99 0.57
CA LEU A 64 13.16 5.91 1.64
C LEU A 64 14.43 6.68 1.30
N ALA A 65 14.95 6.50 0.09
CA ALA A 65 16.12 7.23 -0.39
C ALA A 65 15.87 8.74 -0.40
N ALA A 66 14.71 9.17 -0.91
CA ALA A 66 14.33 10.58 -0.94
C ALA A 66 14.13 11.17 0.46
N TYR A 67 13.52 10.42 1.39
CA TYR A 67 13.35 10.83 2.79
C TYR A 67 14.71 11.01 3.50
N ALA A 68 15.68 10.13 3.22
CA ALA A 68 17.01 10.19 3.80
C ALA A 68 17.86 11.36 3.25
N THR A 69 17.72 11.66 1.96
CA THR A 69 18.63 12.58 1.25
C THR A 69 18.04 13.97 0.98
N VAL A 70 16.71 14.11 0.91
CA VAL A 70 16.03 15.34 0.52
C VAL A 70 15.27 15.93 1.73
N PRO A 71 15.77 17.02 2.36
CA PRO A 71 15.12 17.63 3.52
C PRO A 71 13.66 18.03 3.27
N ALA A 72 13.33 18.43 2.05
CA ALA A 72 11.96 18.79 1.67
C ALA A 72 10.99 17.61 1.79
N VAL A 73 11.40 16.40 1.38
CA VAL A 73 10.58 15.18 1.47
C VAL A 73 10.38 14.79 2.93
N ARG A 74 11.45 14.81 3.72
CA ARG A 74 11.38 14.55 5.17
C ARG A 74 10.43 15.51 5.88
N ASN A 75 10.58 16.81 5.64
CA ASN A 75 9.75 17.83 6.27
C ASN A 75 8.29 17.71 5.84
N TRP A 76 8.03 17.37 4.57
CA TRP A 76 6.68 17.12 4.07
C TRP A 76 6.06 15.90 4.76
N ALA A 77 6.74 14.75 4.77
CA ALA A 77 6.22 13.52 5.38
C ALA A 77 5.92 13.68 6.88
N LEU A 78 6.78 14.38 7.62
CA LEU A 78 6.60 14.65 9.06
C LEU A 78 5.57 15.76 9.37
N ALA A 79 5.10 16.48 8.35
CA ALA A 79 4.08 17.52 8.49
C ALA A 79 2.67 17.04 8.12
N LEU A 80 2.53 15.88 7.45
CA LEU A 80 1.24 15.26 7.16
C LEU A 80 0.50 14.96 8.46
N ASP A 81 -0.83 15.12 8.45
CA ASP A 81 -1.69 14.73 9.57
C ASP A 81 -1.59 13.21 9.79
N PRO A 82 -1.11 12.75 10.97
CA PRO A 82 -0.95 11.32 11.23
C PRO A 82 -2.26 10.53 11.19
N ALA A 83 -3.39 11.15 11.58
CA ALA A 83 -4.68 10.49 11.52
C ALA A 83 -5.10 10.21 10.06
N VAL A 84 -4.79 11.14 9.15
CA VAL A 84 -5.02 10.96 7.71
C VAL A 84 -4.10 9.87 7.15
N VAL A 85 -2.81 9.91 7.46
CA VAL A 85 -1.83 8.91 6.97
C VAL A 85 -2.23 7.50 7.42
N VAL A 86 -2.56 7.31 8.70
CA VAL A 86 -3.04 6.02 9.23
C VAL A 86 -4.38 5.64 8.61
N GLY A 87 -5.34 6.58 8.55
CA GLY A 87 -6.69 6.34 8.04
C GLY A 87 -6.75 6.01 6.55
N MET A 88 -5.76 6.43 5.76
CA MET A 88 -5.67 6.03 4.34
C MET A 88 -5.51 4.50 4.19
N GLN A 89 -4.99 3.79 5.19
CA GLN A 89 -4.95 2.33 5.16
C GLN A 89 -6.34 1.69 5.20
N SER A 90 -7.40 2.41 5.57
CA SER A 90 -8.77 1.88 5.56
C SER A 90 -9.28 1.49 4.18
N TRP A 91 -8.70 2.03 3.10
CA TRP A 91 -8.99 1.59 1.74
C TRP A 91 -8.62 0.12 1.49
N ARG A 92 -7.74 -0.46 2.32
CA ARG A 92 -7.44 -1.90 2.29
C ARG A 92 -8.64 -2.78 2.64
N ALA A 93 -9.71 -2.23 3.23
CA ALA A 93 -10.96 -2.96 3.39
C ALA A 93 -11.50 -3.53 2.06
N ALA A 94 -11.15 -2.94 0.92
CA ALA A 94 -11.47 -3.48 -0.40
C ALA A 94 -10.79 -4.83 -0.70
N GLY A 95 -9.76 -5.24 0.03
CA GLY A 95 -9.09 -6.53 -0.15
C GLY A 95 -10.02 -7.74 0.05
N ILE A 96 -11.15 -7.58 0.74
CA ILE A 96 -12.19 -8.62 0.82
C ILE A 96 -12.66 -9.10 -0.56
N LEU A 97 -12.48 -8.29 -1.61
CA LEU A 97 -12.71 -8.67 -3.00
C LEU A 97 -11.89 -9.89 -3.45
N PHE A 98 -10.72 -10.16 -2.88
CA PHE A 98 -9.96 -11.38 -3.19
C PHE A 98 -10.73 -12.64 -2.79
N VAL A 99 -11.45 -12.61 -1.65
CA VAL A 99 -12.28 -13.74 -1.21
C VAL A 99 -13.40 -14.00 -2.21
N PHE A 100 -14.05 -12.95 -2.73
CA PHE A 100 -15.06 -13.10 -3.77
C PHE A 100 -14.48 -13.65 -5.08
N LEU A 101 -13.28 -13.20 -5.48
CA LEU A 101 -12.58 -13.74 -6.65
C LEU A 101 -12.23 -15.23 -6.46
N TRP A 102 -11.89 -15.67 -5.25
CA TRP A 102 -11.76 -17.09 -4.95
C TRP A 102 -13.08 -17.84 -5.07
N LEU A 103 -14.18 -17.31 -4.52
CA LEU A 103 -15.51 -17.92 -4.63
C LEU A 103 -15.99 -18.03 -6.09
N MET A 104 -15.51 -17.16 -6.97
CA MET A 104 -15.75 -17.21 -8.42
C MET A 104 -14.78 -18.15 -9.17
N GLY A 105 -13.86 -18.81 -8.48
CA GLY A 105 -12.87 -19.70 -9.07
C GLY A 105 -11.75 -18.98 -9.84
N LEU A 106 -11.52 -17.69 -9.58
CA LEU A 106 -10.52 -16.87 -10.28
C LEU A 106 -9.18 -16.79 -9.54
N LEU A 107 -9.17 -16.97 -8.22
CA LEU A 107 -7.94 -16.94 -7.41
C LEU A 107 -7.83 -18.16 -6.51
N PRO A 108 -6.60 -18.62 -6.20
CA PRO A 108 -6.41 -19.74 -5.31
C PRO A 108 -6.66 -19.33 -3.86
N PRO A 109 -7.28 -20.20 -3.04
CA PRO A 109 -7.56 -19.90 -1.63
C PRO A 109 -6.29 -19.60 -0.83
N VAL A 110 -5.15 -20.21 -1.17
CA VAL A 110 -3.86 -20.02 -0.48
C VAL A 110 -3.38 -18.56 -0.53
N PHE A 111 -3.81 -17.80 -1.54
CA PHE A 111 -3.56 -16.36 -1.63
C PHE A 111 -4.79 -15.56 -1.19
N ALA A 112 -5.95 -15.85 -1.78
CA ALA A 112 -7.14 -15.02 -1.67
C ALA A 112 -7.71 -14.93 -0.26
N VAL A 113 -7.67 -16.03 0.50
CA VAL A 113 -8.17 -16.07 1.88
C VAL A 113 -7.29 -15.24 2.80
N PRO A 114 -5.97 -15.50 2.94
CA PRO A 114 -5.12 -14.70 3.81
C PRO A 114 -5.04 -13.24 3.36
N ALA A 115 -4.83 -12.97 2.07
CA ALA A 115 -4.75 -11.59 1.57
C ALA A 115 -6.07 -10.84 1.78
N GLY A 116 -7.20 -11.46 1.44
CA GLY A 116 -8.48 -10.76 1.49
C GLY A 116 -8.95 -10.45 2.91
N PHE A 117 -8.85 -11.42 3.82
CA PHE A 117 -9.20 -11.17 5.23
C PHE A 117 -8.16 -10.32 5.96
N GLY A 118 -6.87 -10.46 5.62
CA GLY A 118 -5.80 -9.67 6.22
C GLY A 118 -5.89 -8.19 5.85
N ASP A 119 -6.05 -7.88 4.56
CA ASP A 119 -6.31 -6.51 4.07
C ASP A 119 -7.59 -5.94 4.70
N PHE A 120 -8.66 -6.73 4.77
CA PHE A 120 -9.91 -6.31 5.40
C PHE A 120 -9.72 -5.95 6.88
N ALA A 121 -9.08 -6.83 7.64
CA ALA A 121 -8.82 -6.62 9.06
C ALA A 121 -7.93 -5.38 9.30
N VAL A 122 -6.87 -5.21 8.51
CA VAL A 122 -5.99 -4.04 8.60
C VAL A 122 -6.74 -2.75 8.25
N GLY A 123 -7.59 -2.77 7.22
CA GLY A 123 -8.37 -1.60 6.82
C GLY A 123 -9.37 -1.16 7.89
N ILE A 124 -10.08 -2.12 8.50
CA ILE A 124 -10.98 -1.86 9.63
C ILE A 124 -10.19 -1.33 10.83
N LEU A 125 -9.08 -1.97 11.18
CA LEU A 125 -8.22 -1.51 12.27
C LEU A 125 -7.71 -0.08 12.05
N ALA A 126 -7.33 0.25 10.82
CA ALA A 126 -6.86 1.59 10.46
C ALA A 126 -7.93 2.67 10.67
N MET A 127 -9.22 2.34 10.48
CA MET A 127 -10.32 3.27 10.71
C MET A 127 -10.39 3.65 12.19
N PHE A 128 -10.32 2.66 13.08
CA PHE A 128 -10.31 2.89 14.53
C PHE A 128 -9.04 3.59 14.98
N ALA A 129 -7.88 3.20 14.45
CA ALA A 129 -6.60 3.83 14.75
C ALA A 129 -6.60 5.31 14.35
N ALA A 130 -7.12 5.67 13.17
CA ALA A 130 -7.22 7.05 12.71
C ALA A 130 -8.05 7.92 13.67
N VAL A 131 -9.19 7.42 14.13
CA VAL A 131 -10.03 8.13 15.12
C VAL A 131 -9.30 8.29 16.45
N ALA A 132 -8.62 7.24 16.93
CA ALA A 132 -7.87 7.29 18.18
C ALA A 132 -6.70 8.30 18.10
N VAL A 133 -5.97 8.31 16.98
CA VAL A 133 -4.88 9.25 16.71
C VAL A 133 -5.40 10.70 16.59
N ALA A 134 -6.49 10.92 15.86
CA ALA A 134 -7.11 12.25 15.72
C ALA A 134 -7.56 12.85 17.06
N ARG A 135 -7.96 11.98 17.99
CA ARG A 135 -8.42 12.37 19.34
C ARG A 135 -7.31 12.45 20.37
N ALA A 136 -6.05 12.18 20.00
CA ALA A 136 -4.94 12.03 20.94
C ALA A 136 -5.27 11.07 22.10
N SER A 137 -5.94 9.97 21.78
CA SER A 137 -6.31 8.93 22.75
C SER A 137 -5.06 8.19 23.24
N VAL A 138 -5.08 7.71 24.49
CA VAL A 138 -4.06 6.80 25.03
C VAL A 138 -3.89 5.50 24.21
N THR A 139 -4.88 5.16 23.38
CA THR A 139 -4.83 4.02 22.45
C THR A 139 -4.32 4.38 21.05
N GLY A 140 -4.06 5.67 20.76
CA GLY A 140 -3.65 6.15 19.43
C GLY A 140 -2.35 5.51 18.96
N LEU A 141 -1.26 5.67 19.72
CA LEU A 141 0.03 5.04 19.39
C LEU A 141 -0.03 3.50 19.34
N PRO A 142 -0.59 2.79 20.34
CA PRO A 142 -0.73 1.33 20.27
C PRO A 142 -1.46 0.83 19.02
N LEU A 143 -2.58 1.48 18.65
CA LEU A 143 -3.33 1.09 17.46
C LEU A 143 -2.59 1.42 16.16
N ALA A 144 -1.89 2.56 16.08
CA ALA A 144 -1.07 2.90 14.92
C ALA A 144 0.08 1.91 14.71
N LEU A 145 0.74 1.47 15.79
CA LEU A 145 1.76 0.42 15.75
C LEU A 145 1.17 -0.92 15.30
N LEU A 146 -0.02 -1.27 15.78
CA LEU A 146 -0.70 -2.50 15.36
C LEU A 146 -1.07 -2.47 13.87
N VAL A 147 -1.58 -1.34 13.36
CA VAL A 147 -1.84 -1.15 11.92
C VAL A 147 -0.56 -1.32 11.11
N LEU A 148 0.55 -0.74 11.56
CA LEU A 148 1.84 -0.87 10.89
C LEU A 148 2.31 -2.32 10.87
N ALA A 149 2.34 -2.99 12.03
CA ALA A 149 2.85 -4.35 12.13
C ALA A 149 1.97 -5.35 11.37
N ALA A 150 0.65 -5.31 11.59
CA ALA A 150 -0.30 -6.18 10.91
C ALA A 150 -0.32 -5.90 9.40
N GLY A 151 -0.25 -4.64 9.00
CA GLY A 151 -0.27 -4.24 7.59
C GLY A 151 0.96 -4.69 6.81
N LEU A 152 2.15 -4.62 7.41
CA LEU A 152 3.39 -5.12 6.79
C LEU A 152 3.44 -6.66 6.76
N LEU A 153 2.95 -7.32 7.82
CA LEU A 153 2.83 -8.78 7.85
C LEU A 153 1.87 -9.27 6.76
N ASP A 154 0.72 -8.61 6.60
CA ASP A 154 -0.24 -8.95 5.55
C ASP A 154 0.38 -8.79 4.16
N PHE A 155 1.11 -7.70 3.88
CA PHE A 155 1.81 -7.58 2.59
C PHE A 155 2.83 -8.68 2.36
N ALA A 156 3.61 -9.06 3.37
CA ALA A 156 4.56 -10.15 3.23
C ALA A 156 3.85 -11.47 2.90
N LEU A 157 2.72 -11.75 3.56
CA LEU A 157 1.91 -12.95 3.32
C LEU A 157 1.22 -12.90 1.95
N ALA A 158 0.57 -11.80 1.59
CA ALA A 158 -0.16 -11.62 0.34
C ALA A 158 0.78 -11.66 -0.88
N VAL A 159 1.87 -10.89 -0.84
CA VAL A 159 2.86 -10.89 -1.93
C VAL A 159 3.56 -12.26 -2.00
N GLY A 160 3.95 -12.83 -0.86
CA GLY A 160 4.58 -14.15 -0.81
C GLY A 160 3.68 -15.24 -1.40
N THR A 161 2.47 -15.40 -0.84
CA THR A 161 1.52 -16.41 -1.32
C THR A 161 1.07 -16.16 -2.76
N GLY A 162 0.86 -14.90 -3.16
CA GLY A 162 0.50 -14.53 -4.52
C GLY A 162 1.58 -14.87 -5.54
N VAL A 163 2.84 -14.57 -5.23
CA VAL A 163 3.98 -14.95 -6.07
C VAL A 163 4.09 -16.47 -6.15
N LEU A 164 4.08 -17.15 -5.01
CA LEU A 164 4.38 -18.58 -4.91
C LEU A 164 3.26 -19.49 -5.39
N SER A 165 2.06 -18.94 -5.62
CA SER A 165 0.92 -19.65 -6.21
C SER A 165 0.68 -19.30 -7.69
N ASN A 166 1.64 -18.67 -8.37
CA ASN A 166 1.67 -18.61 -9.84
C ASN A 166 1.96 -19.99 -10.46
N PRO A 167 1.54 -20.25 -11.71
CA PRO A 167 1.73 -21.52 -12.39
C PRO A 167 3.16 -22.08 -12.26
N GLY A 168 3.27 -23.37 -11.91
CA GLY A 168 4.56 -24.06 -11.79
C GLY A 168 5.39 -23.76 -10.53
N LEU A 169 4.89 -22.93 -9.60
CA LEU A 169 5.56 -22.64 -8.32
C LEU A 169 5.00 -23.42 -7.14
N MET A 170 5.69 -23.34 -6.00
CA MET A 170 5.53 -24.27 -4.88
C MET A 170 4.14 -24.29 -4.20
N LEU A 171 3.38 -23.19 -4.26
CA LEU A 171 2.02 -23.11 -3.72
C LEU A 171 0.95 -23.16 -4.83
N ALA A 172 1.34 -23.39 -6.08
CA ALA A 172 0.40 -23.51 -7.17
C ALA A 172 -0.33 -24.87 -7.07
N PRO A 173 -1.67 -24.88 -7.14
CA PRO A 173 -2.40 -26.13 -7.15
C PRO A 173 -2.15 -26.89 -8.47
N ALA A 174 -2.10 -28.22 -8.41
CA ALA A 174 -1.93 -29.06 -9.60
C ALA A 174 -3.11 -28.94 -10.59
N THR A 175 -4.30 -28.62 -10.08
CA THR A 175 -5.50 -28.31 -10.86
C THR A 175 -6.26 -27.18 -10.17
N GLY A 176 -6.87 -26.28 -10.94
CA GLY A 176 -7.64 -25.14 -10.42
C GLY A 176 -6.95 -23.79 -10.60
N PRO A 177 -7.48 -22.73 -9.96
CA PRO A 177 -6.98 -21.37 -10.16
C PRO A 177 -5.59 -21.16 -9.57
N THR A 178 -4.80 -20.31 -10.21
CA THR A 178 -3.49 -19.83 -9.74
C THR A 178 -3.55 -18.32 -9.52
N SER A 179 -2.51 -17.75 -8.92
CA SER A 179 -2.43 -16.29 -8.74
C SER A 179 -1.99 -15.53 -10.00
N GLN A 180 -1.94 -16.19 -11.16
CA GLN A 180 -1.61 -15.58 -12.44
C GLN A 180 -2.45 -14.32 -12.75
N PRO A 181 -3.76 -14.25 -12.45
CA PRO A 181 -4.54 -13.04 -12.67
C PRO A 181 -3.97 -11.80 -11.97
N MET A 182 -3.26 -11.95 -10.85
CA MET A 182 -2.58 -10.85 -10.14
C MET A 182 -1.40 -10.25 -10.92
N SER A 183 -1.02 -10.85 -12.04
CA SER A 183 -0.01 -10.34 -12.98
C SER A 183 -0.63 -9.76 -14.27
N LEU A 184 -1.96 -9.79 -14.38
CA LEU A 184 -2.71 -9.33 -15.55
C LEU A 184 -3.61 -8.15 -15.19
N LEU A 185 -3.84 -7.24 -16.15
CA LEU A 185 -4.79 -6.14 -15.93
C LEU A 185 -6.23 -6.68 -15.78
N PRO A 186 -7.05 -6.05 -14.91
CA PRO A 186 -6.74 -4.91 -14.07
C PRO A 186 -6.07 -5.27 -12.72
N LEU A 187 -6.05 -6.56 -12.34
CA LEU A 187 -5.62 -7.00 -11.01
C LEU A 187 -4.14 -6.76 -10.72
N SER A 188 -3.29 -6.70 -11.74
CA SER A 188 -1.87 -6.35 -11.60
C SER A 188 -1.64 -4.99 -10.95
N LEU A 189 -2.61 -4.07 -11.02
CA LEU A 189 -2.53 -2.75 -10.37
C LEU A 189 -2.55 -2.85 -8.83
N VAL A 190 -3.07 -3.95 -8.27
CA VAL A 190 -3.04 -4.18 -6.83
C VAL A 190 -1.59 -4.28 -6.34
N PRO A 191 -0.78 -5.29 -6.75
CA PRO A 191 0.59 -5.40 -6.27
C PRO A 191 1.52 -4.31 -6.82
N THR A 192 1.22 -3.73 -8.00
CA THR A 192 2.16 -2.82 -8.67
C THR A 192 1.89 -1.34 -8.45
N ALA A 193 0.70 -0.94 -7.96
CA ALA A 193 0.40 0.46 -7.68
C ALA A 193 -0.19 0.67 -6.28
N LEU A 194 -1.19 -0.13 -5.88
CA LEU A 194 -1.86 0.04 -4.57
C LEU A 194 -0.96 -0.41 -3.40
N VAL A 195 -0.35 -1.59 -3.49
CA VAL A 195 0.57 -2.08 -2.45
C VAL A 195 1.74 -1.11 -2.23
N PRO A 196 2.46 -0.60 -3.26
CA PRO A 196 3.50 0.40 -3.06
C PRO A 196 3.00 1.70 -2.42
N TRP A 197 1.81 2.16 -2.78
CA TRP A 197 1.20 3.34 -2.16
C TRP A 197 0.98 3.16 -0.66
N PHE A 198 0.33 2.06 -0.27
CA PHE A 198 0.10 1.73 1.14
C PHE A 198 1.40 1.43 1.90
N LEU A 199 2.40 0.87 1.23
CA LEU A 199 3.74 0.68 1.80
C LEU A 199 4.37 2.03 2.15
N VAL A 200 4.35 3.01 1.22
CA VAL A 200 4.85 4.38 1.49
C VAL A 200 4.12 5.01 2.67
N LEU A 201 2.80 4.84 2.77
CA LEU A 201 2.03 5.32 3.92
C LEU A 201 2.45 4.66 5.24
N HIS A 202 2.73 3.35 5.26
CA HIS A 202 3.30 2.68 6.44
C HIS A 202 4.67 3.24 6.81
N LEU A 203 5.52 3.54 5.82
CA LEU A 203 6.83 4.15 6.05
C LEU A 203 6.71 5.56 6.64
N ILE A 204 5.75 6.36 6.15
CA ILE A 204 5.45 7.68 6.72
C ILE A 204 4.97 7.53 8.16
N SER A 205 4.00 6.64 8.43
CA SER A 205 3.52 6.37 9.81
C SER A 205 4.66 5.96 10.74
N TRP A 206 5.56 5.09 10.28
CA TRP A 206 6.76 4.71 11.04
C TRP A 206 7.63 5.92 11.39
N MET A 207 7.93 6.76 10.41
CA MET A 207 8.75 7.96 10.59
C MET A 207 8.09 8.96 11.56
N GLN A 208 6.77 9.12 11.46
CA GLN A 208 5.97 9.97 12.35
C GLN A 208 5.97 9.45 13.79
N ILE A 209 5.82 8.13 13.99
CA ILE A 209 5.95 7.50 15.32
C ILE A 209 7.34 7.76 15.90
N ARG A 210 8.40 7.53 15.13
CA ARG A 210 9.78 7.78 15.59
C ARG A 210 10.06 9.25 15.92
N ALA A 211 9.36 10.17 15.28
CA ALA A 211 9.46 11.60 15.53
C ALA A 211 8.50 12.10 16.63
N GLY A 212 7.76 11.21 17.30
CA GLY A 212 6.80 11.58 18.36
C GLY A 212 5.57 12.34 17.85
N ARG A 213 5.20 12.16 16.57
CA ARG A 213 4.00 12.77 15.97
C ARG A 213 2.73 11.99 16.30
N ILE A 214 2.85 10.72 16.67
CA ILE A 214 1.76 9.85 17.13
C ILE A 214 2.09 9.46 18.56
N GLY A 215 1.24 9.87 19.50
CA GLY A 215 1.35 9.62 20.94
C GLY A 215 0.03 9.08 21.47
#